data_AF-A0A535FKD9-F1
#
_entry.id   AF-A0A535FKD9-F1
#
_cell.length_a   1.000
_cell.length_b   1.000
_cell.length_c   1.000
_cell.angle_alpha   90.00
_cell.angle_beta   90.00
_cell.angle_gamma   90.00
#
_symmetry.space_group_name_H-M   'P 1'
#
loop_
_entity.id
_entity.type
_entity.pdbx_description
1 polymer ?
#
loop_
_entity_poly.entity_id
_entity_poly.type
_entity_poly.pdbx_seq_one_letter_code
_entity_poly.pdbx_strand_id
1 'polypeptide(L)'
;MGQWVYKVVYIDYRGRISCEGEETLIGNERRSAFARRYMDSLGKENWELVGIQPLAPNSAYYIFKRPAQAGDYAEETPSAAATEQPSVQTGGPTVETA
;
A
#
# COMPACT_ATOMS: atom_id res chain seq x y z
N MET A 1 -24.81 9.25 12.75
CA MET A 1 -23.72 8.32 13.14
C MET A 1 -22.43 8.84 12.54
N GLY A 2 -21.33 8.84 13.28
CA GLY A 2 -20.02 9.23 12.73
C GLY A 2 -19.55 8.23 11.66
N GLN A 3 -18.87 8.73 10.63
CA GLN A 3 -18.23 7.89 9.61
C GLN A 3 -16.86 7.41 10.11
N TRP A 4 -16.42 6.24 9.65
CA TRP A 4 -15.15 5.62 10.03
C TRP A 4 -14.32 5.37 8.79
N VAL A 5 -13.04 5.70 8.86
CA VAL A 5 -12.07 5.38 7.82
C VAL A 5 -11.26 4.19 8.28
N TYR A 6 -10.88 3.34 7.34
CA TYR A 6 -10.12 2.13 7.59
C TYR A 6 -8.79 2.18 6.85
N LYS A 7 -7.77 1.59 7.48
CA LYS A 7 -6.44 1.41 6.90
C LYS A 7 -6.03 -0.04 7.09
N VAL A 8 -5.53 -0.65 6.02
CA VAL A 8 -5.06 -2.04 6.04
C VAL A 8 -3.57 -2.06 5.79
N VAL A 9 -2.83 -2.57 6.78
CA VAL A 9 -1.38 -2.64 6.75
C VAL A 9 -0.95 -4.10 6.66
N TYR A 10 -0.26 -4.47 5.59
CA TYR A 10 0.47 -5.72 5.52
C TYR A 10 1.79 -5.59 6.28
N ILE A 11 2.05 -6.48 7.23
CA ILE A 11 3.32 -6.53 7.96
C ILE A 11 3.95 -7.89 7.72
N ASP A 12 5.15 -7.89 7.14
CA ASP A 12 6.09 -9.00 7.13
C ASP A 12 7.24 -8.70 8.07
N TYR A 13 7.28 -9.42 9.19
CA TYR A 13 8.30 -9.24 10.21
C TYR A 13 9.72 -9.55 9.71
N ARG A 14 9.89 -10.09 8.50
CA ARG A 14 11.21 -10.25 7.87
C ARG A 14 11.80 -8.94 7.35
N GLY A 15 11.02 -7.86 7.30
CA GLY A 15 11.55 -6.52 7.05
C GLY A 15 10.78 -5.66 6.07
N ARG A 16 9.50 -5.96 5.81
CA ARG A 16 8.67 -5.20 4.88
C ARG A 16 7.31 -4.91 5.50
N ILE A 17 6.89 -3.67 5.41
CA ILE A 17 5.54 -3.23 5.73
C ILE A 17 4.98 -2.53 4.49
N SER A 18 3.73 -2.83 4.13
CA SER A 18 3.04 -2.16 3.03
C SER A 18 1.69 -1.64 3.50
N CYS A 19 1.39 -0.38 3.20
CA CYS A 19 0.13 0.27 3.50
C CYS A 19 -0.30 1.09 2.29
N GLU A 20 -1.49 0.81 1.73
CA GLU A 20 -2.07 1.61 0.63
C GLU A 20 -1.12 1.75 -0.59
N GLY A 21 -0.27 0.74 -0.83
CA GLY A 21 0.71 0.75 -1.92
C GLY A 21 2.08 1.36 -1.56
N GLU A 22 2.19 2.03 -0.41
CA GLU A 22 3.48 2.53 0.08
C GLU A 22 4.21 1.45 0.87
N GLU A 23 5.46 1.17 0.49
CA GLU A 23 6.32 0.21 1.18
C GLU A 23 7.30 0.92 2.13
N THR A 24 7.42 0.37 3.33
CA THR A 24 8.46 0.70 4.30
C THR A 24 9.33 -0.54 4.52
N LEU A 25 10.64 -0.39 4.33
CA LEU A 25 11.62 -1.45 4.53
C LEU A 25 12.39 -1.27 5.85
N ILE A 26 12.86 -2.38 6.41
CA ILE A 26 13.68 -2.38 7.62
C ILE A 26 15.08 -1.82 7.35
N GLY A 27 15.59 -1.00 8.26
CA GLY A 27 16.99 -0.56 8.28
C GLY A 27 17.88 -1.43 9.16
N ASN A 28 18.88 -0.83 9.81
CA ASN A 28 19.73 -1.51 10.79
C ASN A 28 19.04 -1.57 12.18
N GLU A 29 17.89 -2.23 12.26
CA GLU A 29 17.13 -2.39 13.50
C GLU A 29 16.61 -3.82 13.68
N ARG A 30 16.21 -4.18 14.90
CA ARG A 30 15.58 -5.49 15.18
C ARG A 30 14.18 -5.53 14.56
N ARG A 31 13.77 -6.71 14.08
CA ARG A 31 12.44 -6.94 13.46
C ARG A 31 11.26 -6.48 14.32
N SER A 32 11.32 -6.74 15.63
CA SER A 32 10.28 -6.27 16.56
C SER A 32 10.30 -4.77 16.77
N ALA A 33 11.49 -4.14 16.77
CA ALA A 33 11.63 -2.70 16.88
C ALA A 33 11.09 -1.98 15.63
N PHE A 34 11.35 -2.56 14.45
CA PHE A 34 10.82 -2.09 13.17
C PHE A 34 9.29 -2.05 13.14
N ALA A 35 8.65 -3.18 13.45
CA ALA A 35 7.20 -3.26 13.49
C ALA A 35 6.60 -2.31 14.54
N ARG A 36 7.22 -2.23 15.73
CA ARG A 36 6.79 -1.31 16.79
C ARG A 36 6.89 0.16 16.35
N ARG A 37 8.00 0.57 15.73
CA ARG A 37 8.22 1.94 15.23
C ARG A 37 7.15 2.34 14.23
N TYR A 38 6.77 1.43 13.34
CA TYR A 38 5.70 1.67 12.37
C TYR A 38 4.33 1.74 13.06
N MET A 39 4.02 0.83 13.98
CA MET A 39 2.76 0.88 14.74
C MET A 39 2.64 2.14 15.61
N ASP A 40 3.76 2.63 16.16
CA ASP A 40 3.79 3.88 16.91
C ASP A 40 3.40 5.09 16.04
N SER A 41 3.75 5.13 14.75
CA SER A 41 3.34 6.23 13.87
C SER A 41 1.84 6.22 13.60
N LEU A 42 1.26 5.02 13.40
CA LEU A 42 -0.19 4.86 13.28
C LEU A 42 -0.91 5.33 14.55
N GLY A 43 -0.39 4.97 15.73
CA GLY A 43 -0.95 5.42 17.01
C GLY A 43 -0.93 6.94 17.18
N LYS A 44 0.13 7.62 16.72
CA LYS A 44 0.20 9.11 16.74
C LYS A 44 -0.84 9.79 15.87
N GLU A 45 -1.30 9.10 14.82
CA GLU A 45 -2.35 9.55 13.92
C GLU A 45 -3.77 9.17 14.40
N ASN A 46 -3.89 8.59 15.60
CA ASN A 46 -5.13 8.09 16.19
C ASN A 46 -5.75 6.91 15.44
N TRP A 47 -4.94 6.11 14.75
CA TRP A 47 -5.38 4.82 14.20
C TRP A 47 -5.48 3.78 15.32
N GLU A 48 -6.66 3.22 15.49
CA GLU A 48 -6.94 2.15 16.46
C GLU A 48 -6.88 0.79 15.76
N LEU A 49 -6.10 -0.14 16.30
CA LEU A 49 -6.05 -1.52 15.80
C LEU A 49 -7.37 -2.24 16.14
N VAL A 50 -8.04 -2.80 15.13
CA VAL A 50 -9.34 -3.47 15.30
C VAL A 50 -9.37 -4.90 14.79
N GLY A 51 -8.34 -5.33 14.06
CA GLY A 51 -8.29 -6.68 13.55
C GLY A 51 -6.88 -7.07 13.12
N ILE A 52 -6.59 -8.37 13.24
CA ILE A 52 -5.39 -8.99 12.70
C ILE A 52 -5.84 -10.22 11.92
N GLN A 53 -5.44 -10.31 10.66
CA GLN A 53 -5.67 -11.47 9.80
C GLN A 53 -4.32 -12.09 9.42
N PRO A 54 -3.90 -13.18 10.07
CA PRO A 54 -2.69 -13.91 9.69
C PRO A 54 -2.76 -14.37 8.24
N LEU A 55 -1.66 -14.23 7.49
CA LEU A 55 -1.58 -14.65 6.09
C LEU A 55 -0.60 -15.82 5.92
N ALA A 56 0.60 -15.70 6.47
CA ALA A 56 1.66 -16.69 6.38
C ALA A 56 2.57 -16.62 7.62
N PRO A 57 3.51 -17.57 7.81
CA PRO A 57 4.48 -17.45 8.89
C PRO A 57 5.22 -16.12 8.84
N ASN A 58 5.16 -15.35 9.93
CA ASN A 58 5.74 -14.02 10.07
C ASN A 58 5.06 -12.90 9.25
N SER A 59 3.86 -13.11 8.72
CA SER A 59 3.10 -12.03 8.09
C SER A 59 1.60 -12.06 8.35
N ALA A 60 1.02 -10.87 8.45
CA ALA A 60 -0.40 -10.67 8.69
C ALA A 60 -0.87 -9.31 8.16
N TYR A 61 -2.17 -9.19 7.90
CA TYR A 61 -2.84 -7.91 7.71
C TYR A 61 -3.31 -7.37 9.06
N TYR A 62 -2.98 -6.12 9.34
CA TYR A 62 -3.41 -5.35 10.51
C TYR A 62 -4.41 -4.31 10.04
N ILE A 63 -5.61 -4.37 10.60
CA ILE A 63 -6.72 -3.50 10.21
C ILE A 63 -6.88 -2.44 11.29
N PHE A 64 -6.80 -1.19 10.88
CA PHE A 64 -6.96 -0.04 11.75
C PHE A 64 -8.20 0.77 11.36
N LYS A 65 -8.78 1.49 12.32
CA LYS A 65 -9.84 2.46 12.07
C LYS A 65 -9.57 3.77 12.79
N ARG A 66 -10.17 4.86 12.30
CA ARG A 66 -10.28 6.13 13.03
C ARG A 66 -11.57 6.87 12.63
N PRO A 67 -12.07 7.80 13.45
CA PRO A 67 -13.17 8.66 13.03
C PRO A 67 -12.78 9.44 11.77
N ALA A 68 -13.69 9.53 10.80
CA ALA A 68 -13.45 10.27 9.57
C ALA A 68 -13.25 11.77 9.87
N GLN A 69 -12.26 12.36 9.20
CA GLN A 69 -11.92 13.77 9.22
C GLN A 69 -12.23 14.38 7.85
N ALA A 70 -12.28 15.72 7.78
CA ALA A 70 -12.48 16.41 6.52
C ALA A 70 -11.35 16.05 5.54
N GLY A 71 -11.70 15.54 4.36
CA GLY A 71 -10.75 15.14 3.31
C GLY A 71 -10.49 13.65 3.18
N ASP A 72 -10.87 12.81 4.15
CA ASP A 72 -10.63 11.35 4.08
C ASP A 72 -11.37 10.63 2.94
N TYR A 73 -12.44 11.25 2.42
CA TYR A 73 -13.21 10.75 1.27
C TYR A 73 -13.17 11.72 0.09
N ALA A 74 -12.24 12.68 0.08
CA ALA A 74 -12.01 13.45 -1.13
C ALA A 74 -11.52 12.46 -2.21
N GLU A 75 -12.10 12.51 -3.41
CA GLU A 75 -11.66 11.65 -4.51
C GLU A 75 -10.16 11.86 -4.75
N GLU A 76 -9.39 10.77 -4.69
CA GLU A 76 -8.04 10.78 -5.23
C GLU A 76 -8.15 11.14 -6.71
N THR A 77 -7.57 12.27 -7.08
CA THR A 77 -7.34 12.56 -8.49
C THR A 77 -6.45 11.44 -9.01
N PRO A 78 -6.89 10.63 -9.98
CA PRO A 78 -6.09 9.50 -10.43
C PRO A 78 -4.72 10.02 -10.91
N SER A 79 -3.66 9.49 -10.29
CA SER A 79 -2.28 9.79 -10.66
C SER A 79 -2.07 9.41 -12.12
N ALA A 80 -1.77 10.39 -12.98
CA ALA A 80 -1.55 10.24 -14.42
C ALA A 80 -0.22 9.54 -14.77
N ALA A 81 0.13 8.46 -14.07
CA ALA A 81 1.39 7.74 -14.24
C ALA A 81 1.15 6.24 -14.44
N ALA A 82 0.43 5.88 -15.52
CA ALA A 82 0.50 4.56 -16.14
C ALA A 82 -0.09 4.59 -17.57
N THR A 83 0.50 5.40 -18.46
CA THR A 83 0.38 5.17 -19.91
C THR A 83 1.74 4.75 -20.44
N GLU A 84 2.20 3.55 -20.06
CA GLU A 84 3.13 2.82 -20.93
C GLU A 84 2.32 2.28 -22.11
N GLN A 85 2.20 3.11 -23.15
CA GLN A 85 1.71 2.69 -24.45
C GLN A 85 2.80 1.82 -25.10
N PRO A 86 2.55 0.55 -25.43
CA PRO A 86 3.47 -0.20 -26.28
C PRO A 86 3.45 0.45 -27.68
N SER A 87 4.59 0.96 -28.12
CA SER A 87 4.80 1.36 -29.50
C SER A 87 4.77 0.11 -30.39
N VAL A 88 3.63 -0.14 -31.03
CA VAL A 88 3.54 -1.14 -32.10
C VAL A 88 4.35 -0.61 -33.28
N GLN A 89 5.58 -1.13 -33.44
CA GLN A 89 6.38 -0.98 -34.63
C GLN A 89 5.72 -1.73 -35.78
N THR A 90 5.04 -1.02 -36.68
CA THR A 90 4.54 -1.59 -37.94
C THR A 90 5.66 -1.51 -38.98
N GLY A 91 6.44 -2.58 -39.10
CA GLY A 91 7.48 -2.74 -40.13
C GLY A 91 7.27 -4.00 -40.97
N GLY A 92 6.76 -3.82 -42.21
CA GLY A 92 6.82 -4.78 -43.34
C GLY A 92 5.82 -5.95 -43.30
N PRO A 93 5.33 -6.42 -44.48
CA PRO A 93 6.21 -6.87 -45.54
C PRO A 93 5.95 -6.30 -46.94
N THR A 94 7.05 -6.20 -47.69
CA THR A 94 7.15 -5.99 -49.15
C THR A 94 6.26 -6.98 -49.91
N VAL A 95 5.43 -6.48 -50.83
CA VAL A 95 4.86 -7.29 -51.92
C VAL A 95 5.45 -6.78 -53.22
N GLU A 96 6.40 -7.54 -53.77
CA GLU A 96 6.79 -7.48 -55.18
C GLU A 96 5.64 -8.06 -56.01
N THR A 97 5.19 -7.33 -57.04
CA THR A 97 4.51 -7.95 -58.18
C THR A 97 4.71 -7.12 -59.45
N ALA A 98 5.43 -7.74 -60.39
CA ALA A 98 5.42 -7.69 -61.86
C ALA A 98 5.21 -6.36 -62.60
#